data_AF-A0A0C1NRT7-F1
#
_entry.id   AF-A0A0C1NRT7-F1
#
_cell.length_a   1.000
_cell.length_b   1.000
_cell.length_c   1.000
_cell.angle_alpha   90.00
_cell.angle_beta   90.00
_cell.angle_gamma   90.00
#
_symmetry.space_group_name_H-M   'P 1'
#
loop_
_entity.id
_entity.type
_entity.pdbx_description
1 polymer ?
#
loop_
_entity_poly.entity_id
_entity_poly.type
_entity_poly.pdbx_seq_one_letter_code
_entity_poly.pdbx_strand_id
1 'polypeptide(L)'
;MKKALCIVGLIFVLSTFAFAVDRPASTIKTDKVKTNIVKAARMHATGKIIEISDEAVKIERTVKGDVETMEFALEKPAKNIKVNDSVKIDYVEKEGKLIASRVAKVIFRKKEIKQTQIKPLPGKK
;
A
#
# COMPACT_ATOMS: atom_id res chain seq x y z
N MET A 1 -39.68 -22.97 37.25
CA MET A 1 -38.78 -23.50 38.30
C MET A 1 -37.34 -23.12 37.95
N LYS A 2 -36.63 -22.45 38.88
CA LYS A 2 -35.15 -22.33 39.05
C LYS A 2 -34.40 -21.71 37.84
N LYS A 3 -34.20 -20.39 37.78
CA LYS A 3 -33.10 -19.64 38.41
C LYS A 3 -31.80 -20.45 38.52
N ALA A 4 -30.90 -20.26 37.55
CA ALA A 4 -29.46 -20.34 37.73
C ALA A 4 -28.82 -19.36 36.73
N LEU A 5 -28.43 -18.17 37.19
CA LEU A 5 -27.09 -17.87 37.73
C LEU A 5 -26.22 -17.36 36.57
N CYS A 6 -26.19 -16.04 36.35
CA CYS A 6 -25.15 -15.17 36.90
C CYS A 6 -23.75 -15.76 36.67
N ILE A 7 -22.96 -15.15 35.77
CA ILE A 7 -21.47 -15.01 35.74
C ILE A 7 -21.04 -14.72 34.27
N VAL A 8 -21.65 -13.75 33.59
CA VAL A 8 -20.99 -13.09 32.44
C VAL A 8 -21.12 -11.57 32.61
N GLY A 9 -21.01 -11.14 33.87
CA GLY A 9 -20.98 -9.73 34.29
C GLY A 9 -19.68 -9.38 35.00
N LEU A 10 -18.58 -10.08 34.71
CA LEU A 10 -17.29 -9.87 35.39
C LEU A 10 -16.07 -10.04 34.48
N ILE A 11 -16.17 -9.61 33.21
CA ILE A 11 -14.97 -9.31 32.38
C ILE A 11 -15.06 -7.88 31.81
N PHE A 12 -16.08 -7.11 32.24
CA PHE A 12 -16.24 -5.70 31.88
C PHE A 12 -15.58 -4.75 32.90
N VAL A 13 -14.50 -5.20 33.53
CA VAL A 13 -13.74 -4.44 34.54
C VAL A 13 -12.26 -4.69 34.24
N LEU A 14 -11.48 -3.61 34.08
CA LEU A 14 -10.01 -3.55 33.90
C LEU A 14 -9.44 -3.48 32.48
N SER A 15 -9.87 -2.53 31.65
CA SER A 15 -8.98 -1.96 30.61
C SER A 15 -9.30 -0.50 30.32
N THR A 16 -9.27 0.33 31.36
CA THR A 16 -9.12 1.79 31.19
C THR A 16 -7.65 2.07 30.88
N PHE A 17 -7.26 2.01 29.61
CA PHE A 17 -6.03 2.67 29.18
C PHE A 17 -6.26 4.18 29.19
N ALA A 18 -6.04 4.80 30.34
CA ALA A 18 -5.78 6.22 30.41
C ALA A 18 -4.40 6.45 29.79
N PHE A 19 -4.35 6.62 28.46
CA PHE A 19 -3.20 7.23 27.80
C PHE A 19 -3.15 8.69 28.27
N ALA A 20 -2.47 8.92 29.39
CA ALA A 20 -1.88 10.22 29.67
C ALA A 20 -0.75 10.40 28.64
N VAL A 21 -1.12 10.91 27.45
CA VAL A 21 -0.17 11.55 26.55
C VAL A 21 0.34 12.75 27.32
N ASP A 22 1.49 12.55 27.95
CA ASP A 22 2.34 13.61 28.45
C ASP A 22 2.56 14.56 27.28
N ARG A 23 1.91 15.72 27.38
CA ARG A 23 2.03 16.79 26.42
C ARG A 23 3.18 17.64 26.96
N PRO A 24 4.39 17.58 26.40
CA PRO A 24 5.32 18.66 26.62
C PRO A 24 4.73 19.89 25.93
N ALA A 25 4.09 20.73 26.74
CA ALA A 25 3.95 22.15 26.45
C ALA A 25 5.37 22.73 26.41
N SER A 26 6.05 22.58 25.28
CA SER A 26 7.25 23.34 24.98
C SER A 26 6.94 24.23 23.78
N THR A 27 6.51 25.43 24.13
CA THR A 27 6.50 26.60 23.28
C THR A 27 7.94 26.91 22.85
N ILE A 28 8.42 26.25 21.80
CA ILE A 28 9.65 26.66 21.11
C ILE A 28 9.26 27.30 19.79
N LYS A 29 9.12 28.63 19.91
CA LYS A 29 9.68 29.64 19.01
C LYS A 29 9.78 29.21 17.55
N THR A 30 8.96 29.88 16.75
CA THR A 30 9.16 30.17 15.32
C THR A 30 10.62 30.37 14.99
N ASP A 31 11.33 29.29 14.70
CA ASP A 31 12.54 29.35 13.92
C ASP A 31 12.20 28.74 12.58
N LYS A 32 12.26 29.58 11.55
CA LYS A 32 12.23 29.17 10.15
C LYS A 32 13.46 28.29 9.93
N VAL A 33 13.39 27.04 10.36
CA VAL A 33 14.31 26.02 9.91
C VAL A 33 13.99 25.85 8.44
N LYS A 34 14.82 26.50 7.62
CA LYS A 34 14.97 26.27 6.20
C LYS A 34 15.11 24.77 6.04
N THR A 35 13.98 24.10 5.81
CA THR A 35 13.93 22.67 5.57
C THR A 35 14.79 22.47 4.33
N ASN A 36 16.00 21.96 4.57
CA ASN A 36 16.75 21.33 3.51
C ASN A 36 15.82 20.22 3.05
N ILE A 37 15.12 20.45 1.94
CA ILE A 37 14.30 19.46 1.27
C ILE A 37 15.33 18.46 0.73
N VAL A 38 15.82 17.59 1.61
CA VAL A 38 16.52 16.38 1.24
C VAL A 38 15.50 15.64 0.41
N LYS A 39 15.72 15.65 -0.89
CA LYS A 39 14.80 15.12 -1.89
C LYS A 39 14.61 13.64 -1.55
N ALA A 40 13.50 13.30 -0.90
CA ALA A 40 13.22 11.93 -0.50
C ALA A 40 13.32 11.03 -1.73
N ALA A 41 14.00 9.88 -1.58
CA ALA A 41 14.19 8.96 -2.68
C ALA A 41 12.83 8.51 -3.21
N ARG A 42 12.60 8.71 -4.51
CA ARG A 42 11.36 8.30 -5.15
C ARG A 42 11.46 6.83 -5.53
N MET A 43 10.55 6.03 -5.00
CA MET A 43 10.46 4.60 -5.22
C MET A 43 9.29 4.27 -6.14
N HIS A 44 9.30 3.03 -6.67
CA HIS A 44 8.26 2.55 -7.58
C HIS A 44 7.77 1.18 -7.15
N ALA A 45 6.45 1.00 -7.12
CA ALA A 45 5.79 -0.29 -6.97
C ALA A 45 4.88 -0.54 -8.18
N THR A 46 4.74 -1.79 -8.59
CA THR A 46 3.78 -2.19 -9.63
C THR A 46 2.98 -3.35 -9.10
N GLY A 47 1.67 -3.30 -9.28
CA GLY A 47 0.75 -4.29 -8.77
C GLY A 47 -0.66 -4.09 -9.29
N LYS A 48 -1.57 -4.94 -8.83
CA LYS A 48 -2.99 -4.88 -9.15
C LYS A 48 -3.73 -4.27 -7.97
N ILE A 49 -4.70 -3.40 -8.23
CA ILE A 49 -5.47 -2.76 -7.15
C ILE A 49 -6.47 -3.75 -6.57
N ILE A 50 -6.46 -3.86 -5.24
CA ILE A 50 -7.44 -4.64 -4.47
C ILE A 50 -8.44 -3.74 -3.76
N GLU A 51 -8.02 -2.53 -3.36
CA GLU A 51 -8.85 -1.56 -2.65
C GLU A 51 -8.39 -0.14 -3.03
N ILE A 52 -9.33 0.78 -3.19
CA ILE A 52 -9.04 2.18 -3.50
C ILE A 52 -10.07 3.09 -2.85
N SER A 53 -9.58 4.15 -2.20
CA SER A 53 -10.35 5.25 -1.65
C SER A 53 -9.74 6.58 -2.12
N ASP A 54 -10.33 7.70 -1.69
CA ASP A 54 -9.78 9.03 -2.00
C ASP A 54 -8.46 9.32 -1.28
N GLU A 55 -8.20 8.60 -0.17
CA GLU A 55 -7.05 8.83 0.72
C GLU A 55 -6.00 7.73 0.64
N ALA A 56 -6.33 6.53 0.18
CA ALA A 56 -5.42 5.40 0.16
C ALA A 56 -5.69 4.44 -1.01
N VAL A 57 -4.66 3.69 -1.38
CA VAL A 57 -4.76 2.60 -2.36
C VAL A 57 -4.00 1.38 -1.84
N LYS A 58 -4.62 0.21 -1.95
CA LYS A 58 -3.97 -1.07 -1.68
C LYS A 58 -3.77 -1.83 -2.98
N ILE A 59 -2.57 -2.39 -3.13
CA ILE A 59 -2.24 -3.25 -4.26
C ILE A 59 -1.77 -4.61 -3.78
N GLU A 60 -2.08 -5.63 -4.57
CA GLU A 60 -1.36 -6.89 -4.56
C GLU A 60 -0.21 -6.81 -5.58
N ARG A 61 0.97 -7.28 -5.20
CA ARG A 61 2.11 -7.47 -6.11
C ARG A 61 2.66 -8.87 -5.94
N THR A 62 3.10 -9.49 -7.03
CA THR A 62 3.78 -10.79 -6.97
C THR A 62 5.29 -10.58 -7.05
N VAL A 63 6.02 -10.99 -6.02
CA VAL A 63 7.48 -10.92 -5.95
C VAL A 63 8.01 -12.34 -5.75
N LYS A 64 8.79 -12.84 -6.71
CA LYS A 64 9.37 -14.20 -6.66
C LYS A 64 8.37 -15.35 -6.41
N GLY A 65 7.11 -15.15 -6.79
CA GLY A 65 6.04 -16.14 -6.61
C GLY A 65 5.15 -15.88 -5.39
N ASP A 66 5.59 -15.03 -4.46
CA ASP A 66 4.81 -14.65 -3.29
C ASP A 66 3.94 -13.42 -3.59
N VAL A 67 2.70 -13.44 -3.10
CA VAL A 67 1.77 -12.32 -3.22
C VAL A 67 1.89 -11.44 -1.97
N GLU A 68 2.40 -10.23 -2.15
CA GLU A 68 2.49 -9.22 -1.10
C GLU A 68 1.41 -8.16 -1.29
N THR A 69 0.77 -7.76 -0.19
CA THR A 69 -0.15 -6.63 -0.18
C THR A 69 0.57 -5.39 0.35
N MET A 70 0.44 -4.28 -0.36
CA MET A 70 1.01 -2.98 0.05
C MET A 70 -0.08 -1.92 0.08
N GLU A 71 -0.02 -1.05 1.09
CA GLU A 71 -0.92 0.09 1.26
C GLU A 71 -0.15 1.39 1.09
N PHE A 72 -0.71 2.31 0.31
CA PHE A 72 -0.15 3.62 0.05
C PHE A 72 -1.16 4.71 0.37
N ALA A 73 -0.76 5.69 1.17
CA ALA A 73 -1.53 6.92 1.34
C ALA A 73 -1.40 7.77 0.07
N LEU A 74 -2.50 8.34 -0.40
CA LEU A 74 -2.55 9.18 -1.58
C LEU A 74 -2.33 10.64 -1.18
N GLU A 75 -1.32 11.28 -1.76
CA GLU A 75 -1.18 12.74 -1.65
C GLU A 75 -2.34 13.46 -2.38
N LYS A 76 -2.87 12.82 -3.43
CA LYS A 76 -3.98 13.31 -4.24
C LYS A 76 -4.90 12.14 -4.62
N PRO A 77 -6.23 12.33 -4.61
CA PRO A 77 -7.16 11.30 -5.04
C PRO A 77 -6.83 10.77 -6.43
N ALA A 78 -6.80 9.45 -6.57
CA ALA A 78 -6.45 8.77 -7.81
C ALA A 78 -7.66 8.73 -8.76
N LYS A 79 -7.62 9.54 -9.82
CA LYS A 79 -8.71 9.62 -10.81
C LYS A 79 -8.57 8.55 -11.88
N ASN A 80 -9.70 8.02 -12.38
CA ASN A 80 -9.78 7.06 -13.49
C ASN A 80 -9.08 5.72 -13.24
N ILE A 81 -9.08 5.27 -11.99
CA ILE A 81 -8.50 3.99 -11.57
C ILE A 81 -9.59 3.18 -10.86
N LYS A 82 -9.61 1.86 -11.09
CA LYS A 82 -10.59 0.96 -10.49
C LYS A 82 -9.91 -0.25 -9.85
N VAL A 83 -10.63 -0.92 -8.95
CA VAL A 83 -10.23 -2.24 -8.45
C VAL A 83 -10.01 -3.18 -9.64
N ASN A 84 -9.01 -4.06 -9.51
CA ASN A 84 -8.46 -4.93 -10.56
C ASN A 84 -7.60 -4.27 -11.64
N ASP A 85 -7.43 -2.94 -11.66
CA ASP A 85 -6.49 -2.32 -12.59
C ASP A 85 -5.05 -2.62 -12.18
N SER A 86 -4.21 -2.95 -13.17
CA SER A 86 -2.76 -2.96 -13.00
C SER A 86 -2.22 -1.54 -13.02
N VAL A 87 -1.45 -1.17 -12.00
CA VAL A 87 -0.94 0.19 -11.84
C VAL A 87 0.54 0.20 -11.48
N LYS A 88 1.20 1.29 -11.86
CA LYS A 88 2.50 1.68 -11.34
C LYS A 88 2.30 2.85 -10.38
N ILE A 89 2.86 2.73 -9.19
CA ILE A 89 2.80 3.71 -8.11
C ILE A 89 4.19 4.29 -7.91
N ASP A 90 4.31 5.62 -8.01
CA ASP A 90 5.50 6.34 -7.61
C ASP A 90 5.29 6.89 -6.20
N TYR A 91 6.10 6.46 -5.24
CA TYR A 91 5.91 6.79 -3.83
C TYR A 91 7.20 7.23 -3.16
N VAL A 92 7.06 7.84 -1.99
CA VAL A 92 8.15 8.15 -1.06
C VAL A 92 7.79 7.57 0.30
N GLU A 93 8.80 7.14 1.05
CA GLU A 93 8.62 6.80 2.46
C GLU A 93 8.88 8.04 3.30
N LYS A 94 7.92 8.40 4.14
CA LYS A 94 8.03 9.52 5.09
C LYS A 94 7.44 9.09 6.42
N GLU A 95 8.24 9.18 7.49
CA GLU A 95 7.79 8.85 8.86
C GLU A 95 7.20 7.43 8.96
N GLY A 96 7.78 6.46 8.23
CA GLY A 96 7.32 5.06 8.20
C GLY A 96 6.02 4.82 7.42
N LYS A 97 5.50 5.84 6.71
CA LYS A 97 4.33 5.72 5.84
C LYS A 97 4.73 5.81 4.37
N LEU A 98 4.09 4.98 3.55
CA LEU A 98 4.26 5.00 2.09
C LEU A 98 3.29 6.01 1.48
N ILE A 99 3.80 7.11 0.94
CA ILE A 99 3.00 8.19 0.36
C ILE A 99 3.16 8.16 -1.16
N ALA A 100 2.07 7.83 -1.86
CA ALA A 100 2.00 7.82 -3.31
C ALA A 100 1.83 9.25 -3.87
N SER A 101 2.83 9.67 -4.64
CA SER A 101 2.83 10.92 -5.41
C SER A 101 2.09 10.78 -6.75
N ARG A 102 2.07 9.56 -7.32
CA ARG A 102 1.43 9.26 -8.60
C ARG A 102 0.98 7.81 -8.65
N VAL A 103 -0.24 7.60 -9.12
CA VAL A 103 -0.77 6.28 -9.49
C VAL A 103 -1.14 6.34 -10.97
N ALA A 104 -0.59 5.43 -11.77
CA ALA A 104 -0.85 5.38 -13.21
C ALA A 104 -1.20 3.96 -13.64
N LYS A 105 -2.28 3.82 -14.40
CA LYS A 105 -2.67 2.54 -15.02
C LYS A 105 -1.60 2.08 -16.01
N VAL A 106 -1.23 0.81 -15.93
CA VAL A 106 -0.27 0.16 -16.81
C VAL A 106 -1.00 -0.90 -17.63
N ILE A 107 -0.80 -0.84 -18.94
CA ILE A 107 -1.25 -1.89 -19.85
C ILE A 107 -0.02 -2.69 -20.23
N PHE A 108 0.10 -3.89 -19.68
CA PHE A 108 1.12 -4.83 -20.12
C PHE A 108 0.75 -5.30 -21.52
N ARG A 109 1.44 -4.77 -22.53
CA ARG A 109 1.37 -5.35 -23.87
C ARG A 109 1.97 -6.74 -23.77
N LYS A 110 1.13 -7.77 -23.85
CA LYS A 110 1.58 -9.14 -24.07
C LYS A 110 2.41 -9.08 -25.36
N LYS A 111 3.73 -9.21 -25.26
CA LYS A 111 4.53 -9.56 -26.44
C LYS A 111 4.02 -10.93 -26.84
N GLU A 112 3.25 -10.98 -27.92
CA GLU A 112 3.00 -12.24 -28.62
C GLU A 112 4.37 -12.82 -28.94
N ILE A 113 4.74 -13.87 -28.21
CA ILE A 113 5.88 -14.68 -28.57
C ILE A 113 5.45 -15.30 -29.89
N LYS A 114 5.87 -14.72 -31.02
CA LYS A 114 5.81 -15.41 -32.30
C LYS A 114 6.58 -16.70 -32.07
N GLN A 115 5.84 -17.79 -31.92
CA GLN A 115 6.34 -19.14 -31.92
C GLN A 115 7.03 -19.30 -33.27
N THR A 116 8.36 -19.13 -33.28
CA THR A 116 9.19 -19.47 -34.42
C THR A 116 8.89 -20.92 -34.73
N GLN A 117 8.14 -21.15 -35.82
CA GLN A 117 7.95 -22.48 -36.36
C GLN A 117 9.33 -23.06 -36.61
N ILE A 118 9.69 -24.07 -35.83
CA ILE A 118 10.88 -24.87 -36.07
C ILE A 118 10.55 -25.66 -37.35
N LYS A 119 10.98 -25.16 -38.49
CA LYS A 119 10.91 -25.89 -39.76
C LYS A 119 11.76 -27.16 -39.58
N PRO A 120 11.21 -28.38 -39.72
CA PRO A 120 12.04 -29.57 -39.60
C PRO A 120 13.07 -29.57 -40.71
N LEU A 121 14.35 -29.76 -40.32
CA LEU A 121 15.47 -29.91 -41.24
C LEU A 121 15.19 -31.10 -42.18
N PRO A 122 15.36 -30.95 -43.50
CA PRO A 122 15.22 -32.08 -44.42
C PRO A 122 16.35 -33.08 -44.15
N GLY A 123 15.97 -34.29 -43.77
CA GLY A 123 16.88 -35.42 -43.63
C GLY A 123 17.63 -35.65 -44.95
N LYS A 124 18.96 -35.69 -44.86
CA LYS A 124 19.82 -36.17 -45.96
C LYS A 124 19.54 -37.65 -46.16
N LYS A 125 19.16 -38.02 -47.39
CA LYS A 125 19.26 -39.39 -47.92
C LYS A 125 20.70 -39.70 -48.25
#